data_AF-A0A7W0WIV8-F1
#
_entry.id   AF-A0A7W0WIV8-F1
#
_cell.length_a   1.000
_cell.length_b   1.000
_cell.length_c   1.000
_cell.angle_alpha   90.00
_cell.angle_beta   90.00
_cell.angle_gamma   90.00
#
_symmetry.space_group_name_H-M   'P 1'
#
loop_
_entity.id
_entity.type
_entity.pdbx_description
1 polymer ?
#
loop_
_entity_poly.entity_id
_entity_poly.type
_entity_poly.pdbx_seq_one_letter_code
_entity_poly.pdbx_strand_id
1 'polypeptide(L)'
;MLRASQAPILGLPDILAVDSLVGKRVRVLGWCVSAPGLLAGRRSGAWFLGTPDTSIEVRGLVPRACAPTRIRQTLLLVFAQVVPSMPDSTQRLLLRLPE
;
A
#
# COMPACT_ATOMS: atom_id res chain seq x y z
N MET A 1 -19.46 1.77 -7.46
CA MET A 1 -18.19 1.21 -6.94
C MET A 1 -17.07 1.65 -7.88
N LEU A 2 -16.09 2.43 -7.42
CA LEU A 2 -15.02 3.02 -8.27
C LEU A 2 -14.05 1.93 -8.75
N ARG A 3 -13.79 1.84 -10.06
CA ARG A 3 -12.81 0.91 -10.67
C ARG A 3 -11.39 1.43 -10.50
N ALA A 4 -10.40 0.55 -10.56
CA ALA A 4 -8.98 0.92 -10.40
C ALA A 4 -8.55 2.03 -11.37
N SER A 5 -8.97 1.95 -12.64
CA SER A 5 -8.63 2.94 -13.68
C SER A 5 -9.19 4.34 -13.43
N GLN A 6 -10.23 4.45 -12.60
CA GLN A 6 -10.92 5.70 -12.28
C GLN A 6 -10.41 6.34 -10.99
N ALA A 7 -9.63 5.62 -10.17
CA ALA A 7 -9.15 6.13 -8.90
C ALA A 7 -7.97 7.10 -9.10
N PRO A 8 -7.88 8.19 -8.31
CA PRO A 8 -6.77 9.14 -8.42
C PRO A 8 -5.44 8.47 -8.09
N ILE A 9 -4.37 8.90 -8.77
CA ILE A 9 -3.00 8.50 -8.46
C ILE A 9 -2.45 9.51 -7.45
N LEU A 10 -2.00 9.04 -6.28
CA LEU A 10 -1.48 9.87 -5.20
C LEU A 10 -0.12 9.37 -4.73
N GLY A 11 0.70 10.28 -4.19
CA GLY A 11 1.95 9.95 -3.53
C GLY A 11 1.74 9.49 -2.09
N LEU A 12 2.74 8.79 -1.53
CA LEU A 12 2.73 8.42 -0.10
C LEU A 12 2.64 9.64 0.84
N PRO A 13 3.33 10.77 0.61
CA PRO A 13 3.21 11.94 1.47
C PRO A 13 1.78 12.47 1.56
N ASP A 14 1.06 12.54 0.44
CA ASP A 14 -0.35 13.01 0.42
C ASP A 14 -1.25 12.08 1.24
N ILE A 15 -1.04 10.77 1.09
CA ILE A 15 -1.78 9.73 1.82
C ILE A 15 -1.54 9.81 3.32
N LEU A 16 -0.38 10.29 3.77
CA LEU A 16 -0.05 10.43 5.18
C LEU A 16 -0.46 11.79 5.75
N ALA A 17 -0.51 12.84 4.94
CA ALA A 17 -0.83 14.20 5.38
C ALA A 17 -2.34 14.51 5.37
N VAL A 18 -3.10 14.04 4.37
CA VAL A 18 -4.47 14.52 4.12
C VAL A 18 -5.55 13.63 4.72
N ASP A 19 -6.20 14.06 5.81
CA ASP A 19 -7.22 13.25 6.52
C ASP A 19 -8.46 12.94 5.66
N SER A 20 -8.83 13.82 4.74
CA SER A 20 -10.00 13.63 3.86
C SER A 20 -9.85 12.45 2.88
N LEU A 21 -8.66 11.85 2.79
CA LEU A 21 -8.41 10.65 2.00
C LEU A 21 -8.84 9.37 2.73
N VAL A 22 -9.08 9.39 4.03
CA VAL A 22 -9.53 8.20 4.76
C VAL A 22 -10.87 7.70 4.18
N GLY A 23 -10.94 6.39 3.92
CA GLY A 23 -12.06 5.74 3.25
C GLY A 23 -12.07 5.87 1.72
N LYS A 24 -11.20 6.70 1.13
CA LYS A 24 -11.12 6.86 -0.34
C LYS A 24 -10.31 5.74 -0.97
N ARG A 25 -10.68 5.41 -2.21
CA ARG A 25 -9.94 4.47 -3.07
C ARG A 25 -8.98 5.25 -3.95
N VAL A 26 -7.73 4.79 -3.99
CA VAL A 26 -6.59 5.50 -4.57
C VAL A 26 -5.68 4.51 -5.30
N ARG A 27 -4.88 5.02 -6.22
CA ARG A 27 -3.74 4.31 -6.80
C ARG A 27 -2.46 4.93 -6.26
N VAL A 28 -1.54 4.12 -5.79
CA VAL A 28 -0.34 4.59 -5.10
C VAL A 28 0.89 3.97 -5.73
N LEU A 29 1.83 4.80 -6.15
CA LEU A 29 3.09 4.35 -6.74
C LEU A 29 4.16 4.26 -5.66
N GLY A 30 4.90 3.16 -5.62
CA GLY A 30 6.06 3.02 -4.74
C GLY A 30 6.80 1.70 -4.95
N TRP A 31 7.84 1.47 -4.16
CA TRP A 31 8.56 0.21 -4.13
C TRP A 31 8.03 -0.68 -3.02
N CYS A 32 8.05 -1.98 -3.25
CA CYS A 32 7.96 -2.90 -2.12
C CYS A 32 9.25 -2.83 -1.31
N VAL A 33 9.16 -2.37 -0.06
CA VAL A 33 10.34 -2.21 0.81
C VAL A 33 10.51 -3.38 1.77
N SER A 34 9.41 -4.06 2.13
CA SER A 34 9.43 -5.25 2.98
C SER A 34 8.13 -6.04 2.83
N ALA A 35 8.20 -7.36 2.93
CA ALA A 35 7.05 -8.25 2.99
C ALA A 35 7.36 -9.45 3.91
N PRO A 36 7.34 -9.26 5.25
CA PRO A 36 7.81 -10.26 6.21
C PRO A 36 7.07 -11.60 6.11
N GLY A 37 5.78 -11.56 5.75
CA GLY A 37 4.96 -12.76 5.55
C GLY A 37 5.51 -13.71 4.49
N LEU A 38 6.22 -13.20 3.47
CA LEU A 38 6.78 -14.05 2.41
C LEU A 38 7.89 -14.98 2.93
N LEU A 39 8.67 -14.56 3.92
CA LEU A 39 9.70 -15.42 4.55
C LEU A 39 9.06 -16.62 5.26
N ALA A 40 7.82 -16.47 5.72
CA ALA A 40 7.01 -17.53 6.31
C ALA A 40 6.08 -18.22 5.29
N GLY A 41 6.31 -18.05 3.98
CA GLY A 41 5.51 -18.65 2.91
C GLY A 41 4.12 -18.04 2.69
N ARG A 42 3.78 -16.95 3.38
CA ARG A 42 2.46 -16.31 3.30
C ARG A 42 2.42 -15.25 2.19
N ARG A 43 1.49 -15.40 1.24
CA ARG A 43 1.27 -14.46 0.12
C ARG A 43 0.18 -13.42 0.36
N SER A 44 -0.38 -13.40 1.57
CA SER A 44 -1.33 -12.40 2.05
C SER A 44 -0.92 -11.95 3.45
N GLY A 45 -1.24 -10.70 3.79
CA GLY A 45 -0.94 -10.11 5.09
C GLY A 45 -0.45 -8.66 4.98
N ALA A 46 0.31 -8.23 5.97
CA ALA A 46 0.96 -6.93 5.97
C ALA A 46 2.27 -6.96 5.16
N TRP A 47 2.48 -5.93 4.36
CA TRP A 47 3.71 -5.63 3.66
C TRP A 47 3.85 -4.11 3.56
N PHE A 48 5.00 -3.60 3.12
CA PHE A 48 5.29 -2.16 3.15
C PHE A 48 5.57 -1.65 1.74
N LEU A 49 4.85 -0.59 1.38
CA LEU A 49 5.10 0.21 0.19
C LEU A 49 5.88 1.45 0.62
N GLY A 50 6.95 1.79 -0.08
CA GLY A 50 7.77 2.95 0.28
C GLY A 50 8.18 3.80 -0.91
N THR A 51 8.62 5.00 -0.59
CA THR A 51 9.43 5.91 -1.40
C THR A 51 10.79 6.09 -0.70
N PRO A 52 11.75 6.90 -1.19
CA PRO A 52 13.00 7.14 -0.48
C PRO A 52 12.80 7.70 0.94
N ASP A 53 11.78 8.54 1.12
CA ASP A 53 11.60 9.33 2.35
C ASP A 53 10.58 8.73 3.32
N THR A 54 9.70 7.83 2.87
CA THR A 54 8.62 7.31 3.71
C THR A 54 8.17 5.91 3.31
N SER A 55 7.46 5.24 4.21
CA SER A 55 6.80 3.97 3.93
C SER A 55 5.45 3.89 4.63
N ILE A 56 4.54 3.12 4.05
CA ILE A 56 3.23 2.84 4.61
C ILE A 56 2.97 1.33 4.62
N GLU A 57 2.28 0.87 5.65
CA GLU A 57 1.77 -0.50 5.67
C GLU A 57 0.66 -0.66 4.63
N VAL A 58 0.72 -1.77 3.91
CA VAL A 58 -0.32 -2.25 3.01
C VAL A 58 -0.80 -3.62 3.51
N ARG A 59 -2.10 -3.77 3.67
CA ARG A 59 -2.75 -5.05 4.02
C ARG A 59 -3.41 -5.65 2.79
N GLY A 60 -3.15 -6.93 2.54
CA GLY A 60 -3.81 -7.70 1.49
C GLY A 60 -2.86 -8.66 0.79
N LEU A 61 -3.14 -8.95 -0.48
CA LEU A 61 -2.26 -9.78 -1.31
C LEU A 61 -0.92 -9.09 -1.55
N VAL A 62 0.17 -9.85 -1.39
CA VAL A 62 1.54 -9.37 -1.60
C VAL A 62 1.89 -9.50 -3.09
N PRO A 63 2.26 -8.41 -3.78
CA PRO A 63 2.69 -8.47 -5.18
C PRO A 63 3.91 -9.36 -5.37
N ARG A 64 4.03 -10.05 -6.52
CA ARG A 64 5.22 -10.86 -6.84
C ARG A 64 6.52 -10.04 -6.86
N ALA A 65 6.41 -8.75 -7.15
CA ALA A 65 7.54 -7.82 -7.13
C ALA A 65 8.09 -7.56 -5.71
N CYS A 66 7.37 -7.97 -4.65
CA CYS A 66 7.86 -7.98 -3.28
C CYS A 66 8.75 -9.19 -2.95
N ALA A 67 9.00 -10.09 -3.92
CA ALA A 67 9.90 -11.21 -3.69
C ALA A 67 11.24 -10.72 -3.11
N PRO A 68 11.86 -11.42 -2.15
CA PRO A 68 13.06 -10.94 -1.45
C PRO A 68 14.19 -10.50 -2.38
N THR A 69 14.35 -11.17 -3.52
CA THR A 69 15.36 -10.87 -4.55
C THR A 69 15.08 -9.59 -5.36
N ARG A 70 13.89 -8.98 -5.20
CA ARG A 70 13.39 -7.84 -5.99
C ARG A 70 12.96 -6.63 -5.14
N ILE A 71 13.16 -6.70 -3.82
CA ILE A 71 12.84 -5.60 -2.91
C ILE A 71 13.56 -4.32 -3.37
N ARG A 72 12.83 -3.19 -3.41
CA ARG A 72 13.30 -1.88 -3.90
C ARG A 72 13.78 -1.81 -5.36
N GLN A 73 13.59 -2.87 -6.15
CA GLN A 73 14.03 -2.88 -7.55
C GLN A 73 12.90 -2.59 -8.54
N THR A 74 11.65 -2.85 -8.16
CA THR A 74 10.49 -2.70 -9.05
C THR A 74 9.50 -1.70 -8.46
N LEU A 75 9.14 -0.69 -9.26
CA LEU A 75 8.03 0.21 -8.97
C LEU A 75 6.69 -0.50 -9.16
N LEU A 76 5.79 -0.30 -8.21
CA LEU A 76 4.48 -0.90 -8.14
C LEU A 76 3.43 0.20 -8.05
N LEU A 77 2.41 0.12 -8.91
CA LEU A 77 1.19 0.90 -8.75
C LEU A 77 0.14 0.03 -8.05
N VAL A 78 -0.32 0.44 -6.89
CA VAL A 78 -1.22 -0.33 -6.04
C VAL A 78 -2.58 0.34 -6.00
N PHE A 79 -3.63 -0.37 -6.40
CA PHE A 79 -5.00 0.06 -6.12
C PHE A 79 -5.39 -0.34 -4.70
N ALA A 80 -5.77 0.64 -3.88
CA ALA A 80 -6.04 0.44 -2.46
C ALA A 80 -7.11 1.41 -1.94
N GLN A 81 -7.60 1.13 -0.73
CA GLN A 81 -8.38 2.06 0.07
C GLN A 81 -7.54 2.54 1.25
N VAL A 82 -7.54 3.84 1.52
CA VAL A 82 -6.90 4.40 2.73
C VAL A 82 -7.80 4.11 3.93
N VAL A 83 -7.25 3.52 4.99
CA VAL A 83 -8.00 3.20 6.22
C VAL A 83 -7.18 3.54 7.46
N PRO A 84 -7.81 3.81 8.61
CA PRO A 84 -7.08 3.97 9.86
C PRO A 84 -6.45 2.64 10.28
N SER A 85 -5.29 2.67 10.94
CA SER A 85 -4.58 1.46 11.35
C SER A 85 -5.31 0.68 12.44
N MET A 86 -6.04 1.41 13.28
CA MET A 86 -6.91 0.94 14.35
C MET A 86 -8.11 1.89 14.46
N PRO A 87 -9.23 1.47 15.10
CA PRO A 87 -10.29 2.41 15.46
C PRO A 87 -9.72 3.64 16.18
N ASP A 88 -10.17 4.82 15.80
CA ASP A 88 -9.76 6.13 16.35
C ASP A 88 -8.25 6.47 16.23
N SER A 89 -7.48 5.72 15.43
CA SER A 89 -6.06 5.99 15.19
C SER A 89 -5.84 7.07 14.13
N THR A 90 -4.86 7.94 14.38
CA THR A 90 -4.33 8.88 13.38
C THR A 90 -3.37 8.22 12.38
N GLN A 91 -2.85 7.04 12.71
CA GLN A 91 -2.00 6.28 11.79
C GLN A 91 -2.84 5.64 10.69
N ARG A 92 -2.28 5.60 9.48
CA ARG A 92 -2.96 5.15 8.26
C ARG A 92 -2.28 3.92 7.67
N LEU A 93 -3.08 3.06 7.04
CA LEU A 93 -2.58 1.98 6.20
C LEU A 93 -3.39 1.90 4.90
N LEU A 94 -2.85 1.21 3.91
CA LEU A 94 -3.53 0.92 2.65
C LEU A 94 -4.13 -0.48 2.67
N LEU A 95 -5.44 -0.59 2.46
CA LEU A 95 -6.08 -1.88 2.19
C LEU A 95 -6.04 -2.15 0.69
N ARG A 96 -5.20 -3.07 0.23
CA ARG A 96 -5.07 -3.40 -1.20
C ARG A 96 -6.39 -3.99 -1.71
N LEU A 97 -6.88 -3.42 -2.80
CA LEU A 97 -8.08 -3.89 -3.48
C LEU A 97 -7.71 -4.79 -4.68
N PRO A 98 -8.61 -5.69 -5.11
CA PRO A 98 -8.50 -6.33 -6.42
C PRO A 98 -8.58 -5.27 -7.53
N GLU A 99 -7.86 -5.51 -8.63
CA GLU A 99 -7.91 -4.65 -9.83
C GLU A 99 -9.21 -4.83 -10.61
#